data_AF-A0A2I1D576-F1
#
_entry.id   AF-A0A2I1D576-F1
#
_cell.length_a   1.000
_cell.length_b   1.000
_cell.length_c   1.000
_cell.angle_alpha   90.00
_cell.angle_beta   90.00
_cell.angle_gamma   90.00
#
_symmetry.space_group_name_H-M   'P 1'
#
loop_
_entity.id
_entity.type
_entity.pdbx_description
1 polymer ?
#
loop_
_entity_poly.entity_id
_entity_poly.type
_entity_poly.pdbx_seq_one_letter_code
_entity_poly.pdbx_strand_id
1 'polypeptide(L)'
;MSAAVPYLQKLRKPQLAELAEITDLRNHEDYNKPELVLALDQHLQANRSIFATDKRLANYYSRLATRSRGVSSPAKRDLKQEVTPSSDGVGVTRRRTTRLKEESVPTPRPRHRAAPLPPSPAIVTDAIDRQSAEIRRSISEAWTGSGVEERSSALRATLSSAKAIQVIALLLEAASLIYELLPLRYLTTIPAVRALHTPPYPIKVPDLFVLVDGVFWAPISLWLLTSLVLPLLAAYFFNFRLNSASRGKGGGGASSFDPLSFNLVKALVSYFVYRREFDFFGTFVFATMHKVDMAVPGQWRGTVAGAVIGIVGTLYEEILRRG
;
A
#
# COMPACT_ATOMS: atom_id res chain seq x y z
N MET A 1 -29.96 20.18 2.90
CA MET A 1 -29.62 19.26 1.79
C MET A 1 -29.94 17.85 2.23
N SER A 2 -30.84 17.17 1.50
CA SER A 2 -31.26 15.80 1.78
C SER A 2 -30.16 14.76 1.53
N ALA A 3 -30.31 13.58 2.15
CA ALA A 3 -29.57 12.38 1.77
C ALA A 3 -29.87 11.91 0.33
N ALA A 4 -30.95 12.42 -0.29
CA ALA A 4 -31.35 12.10 -1.66
C ALA A 4 -30.84 13.08 -2.73
N VAL A 5 -30.21 14.22 -2.37
CA VAL A 5 -29.60 15.15 -3.35
C VAL A 5 -28.64 14.45 -4.32
N PRO A 6 -27.75 13.51 -3.89
CA PRO A 6 -26.83 12.82 -4.80
C PRO A 6 -27.50 11.87 -5.79
N TYR A 7 -28.80 11.58 -5.65
CA TYR A 7 -29.60 10.87 -6.64
C TYR A 7 -30.13 11.85 -7.71
N LEU A 8 -30.75 12.96 -7.29
CA LEU A 8 -31.25 13.99 -8.20
C LEU A 8 -30.12 14.61 -9.06
N GLN A 9 -28.94 14.85 -8.49
CA GLN A 9 -27.78 15.36 -9.24
C GLN A 9 -27.36 14.49 -10.42
N LYS A 10 -27.59 13.16 -10.36
CA LYS A 10 -27.23 12.20 -11.42
C LYS A 10 -28.23 12.16 -12.58
N LEU A 11 -29.44 12.68 -12.40
CA LEU A 11 -30.45 12.76 -13.47
C LEU A 11 -30.06 13.82 -14.52
N ARG A 12 -30.55 13.68 -15.76
CA ARG A 12 -30.40 14.69 -16.83
C ARG A 12 -31.42 15.82 -16.65
N LYS A 13 -31.18 17.06 -17.15
CA LYS A 13 -32.17 18.17 -17.04
C LYS A 13 -33.59 17.75 -17.52
N PRO A 14 -33.81 17.05 -18.65
CA PRO A 14 -35.15 16.60 -19.02
C PRO A 14 -35.81 15.64 -18.02
N GLN A 15 -35.06 14.77 -17.34
CA GLN A 15 -35.61 13.88 -16.30
C GLN A 15 -35.95 14.63 -15.01
N LEU A 16 -35.25 15.73 -14.73
CA LEU A 16 -35.57 16.63 -13.63
C LEU A 16 -36.78 17.52 -13.96
N ALA A 17 -36.95 17.91 -15.23
CA ALA A 17 -38.14 18.59 -15.72
C ALA A 17 -39.38 17.67 -15.68
N GLU A 18 -39.28 16.42 -16.16
CA GLU A 18 -40.37 15.43 -16.05
C GLU A 18 -40.83 15.22 -14.60
N LEU A 19 -39.89 15.11 -13.64
CA LEU A 19 -40.22 15.00 -12.23
C LEU A 19 -40.77 16.31 -11.62
N ALA A 20 -40.40 17.46 -12.15
CA ALA A 20 -40.92 18.76 -11.74
C ALA A 20 -42.37 18.96 -12.25
N GLU A 21 -42.64 18.64 -13.51
CA GLU A 21 -43.97 18.62 -14.12
C GLU A 21 -44.92 17.67 -13.38
N ILE A 22 -44.50 16.42 -13.14
CA ILE A 22 -45.28 15.42 -12.40
C ILE A 22 -45.58 15.85 -10.95
N THR A 23 -44.78 16.73 -10.36
CA THR A 23 -44.98 17.22 -8.99
C THR A 23 -45.54 18.64 -8.90
N ASP A 24 -46.02 19.23 -10.01
CA ASP A 24 -46.51 20.63 -10.09
C ASP A 24 -45.50 21.67 -9.51
N LEU A 25 -44.21 21.45 -9.76
CA LEU A 25 -43.17 22.40 -9.37
C LEU A 25 -43.19 23.60 -10.32
N ARG A 26 -43.68 24.73 -9.79
CA ARG A 26 -43.78 26.01 -10.50
C ARG A 26 -42.39 26.53 -10.91
N ASN A 27 -42.34 27.21 -12.06
CA ASN A 27 -41.15 27.85 -12.64
C ASN A 27 -39.96 26.89 -12.91
N HIS A 28 -40.23 25.60 -13.15
CA HIS A 28 -39.19 24.59 -13.32
C HIS A 28 -38.33 24.75 -14.60
N GLU A 29 -38.82 25.47 -15.60
CA GLU A 29 -38.10 25.70 -16.86
C GLU A 29 -36.92 26.69 -16.67
N ASP A 30 -37.18 27.78 -15.95
CA ASP A 30 -36.24 28.89 -15.68
C ASP A 30 -35.00 28.45 -14.87
N TYR A 31 -35.16 27.47 -13.98
CA TYR A 31 -34.08 27.06 -13.09
C TYR A 31 -32.89 26.42 -13.81
N ASN A 32 -31.68 26.80 -13.39
CA ASN A 32 -30.46 26.11 -13.78
C ASN A 32 -30.43 24.71 -13.13
N LYS A 33 -29.69 23.74 -13.72
CA LYS A 33 -29.67 22.35 -13.22
C LYS A 33 -29.43 22.21 -11.71
N PRO A 34 -28.44 22.89 -11.07
CA PRO A 34 -28.22 22.73 -9.62
C PRO A 34 -29.34 23.34 -8.77
N GLU A 35 -30.03 24.37 -9.26
CA GLU A 35 -31.15 25.03 -8.59
C GLU A 35 -32.41 24.18 -8.68
N LEU A 36 -32.72 23.65 -9.87
CA LEU A 36 -33.82 22.71 -10.10
C LEU A 36 -33.71 21.47 -9.19
N VAL A 37 -32.49 20.94 -9.02
CA VAL A 37 -32.22 19.84 -8.08
C VAL A 37 -32.52 20.22 -6.62
N LEU A 38 -32.20 21.45 -6.21
CA LEU A 38 -32.40 21.92 -4.83
C LEU A 38 -33.88 22.26 -4.56
N ALA A 39 -34.54 22.93 -5.49
CA ALA A 39 -35.97 23.23 -5.44
C ALA A 39 -36.80 21.93 -5.40
N LEU A 40 -36.49 20.96 -6.27
CA LEU A 40 -37.15 19.66 -6.29
C LEU A 40 -36.90 18.84 -5.01
N ASP A 41 -35.68 18.85 -4.45
CA ASP A 41 -35.39 18.21 -3.15
C ASP A 41 -36.22 18.82 -2.02
N GLN A 42 -36.33 20.15 -1.97
CA GLN A 42 -37.14 20.86 -0.98
C GLN A 42 -38.64 20.60 -1.18
N HIS A 43 -39.13 20.56 -2.42
CA HIS A 43 -40.53 20.30 -2.74
C HIS A 43 -40.96 18.88 -2.37
N LEU A 44 -40.15 17.88 -2.71
CA LEU A 44 -40.37 16.47 -2.35
C LEU A 44 -40.28 16.24 -0.82
N GLN A 45 -39.47 17.01 -0.10
CA GLN A 45 -39.47 16.95 1.36
C GLN A 45 -40.72 17.57 1.99
N ALA A 46 -41.17 18.73 1.50
CA ALA A 46 -42.37 19.40 2.00
C ALA A 46 -43.64 18.56 1.75
N ASN A 47 -43.81 18.06 0.53
CA ASN A 47 -45.01 17.33 0.10
C ASN A 47 -44.89 15.79 0.24
N ARG A 48 -44.06 15.33 1.18
CA ARG A 48 -43.74 13.91 1.38
C ARG A 48 -44.98 13.02 1.59
N SER A 49 -46.02 13.51 2.27
CA SER A 49 -47.26 12.76 2.52
C SER A 49 -48.06 12.45 1.25
N ILE A 50 -47.94 13.29 0.22
CA ILE A 50 -48.62 13.15 -1.06
C ILE A 50 -47.81 12.18 -1.94
N PHE A 51 -46.55 12.52 -2.18
CA PHE A 51 -45.72 11.87 -3.18
C PHE A 51 -45.02 10.57 -2.74
N ALA A 52 -45.08 10.18 -1.45
CA ALA A 52 -44.46 8.94 -0.97
C ALA A 52 -45.07 7.66 -1.58
N THR A 53 -46.28 7.74 -2.11
CA THR A 53 -47.00 6.63 -2.76
C THR A 53 -46.52 6.38 -4.20
N ASP A 54 -45.86 7.35 -4.83
CA ASP A 54 -45.55 7.30 -6.25
C ASP A 54 -44.40 6.36 -6.61
N LYS A 55 -44.70 5.38 -7.47
CA LYS A 55 -43.73 4.39 -7.96
C LYS A 55 -42.51 5.03 -8.65
N ARG A 56 -42.68 6.19 -9.30
CA ARG A 56 -41.57 6.95 -9.92
C ARG A 56 -40.62 7.55 -8.86
N LEU A 57 -41.16 7.99 -7.72
CA LEU A 57 -40.41 8.64 -6.63
C LEU A 57 -39.96 7.66 -5.53
N ALA A 58 -40.37 6.38 -5.58
CA ALA A 58 -39.90 5.33 -4.68
C ALA A 58 -38.36 5.22 -4.61
N ASN A 59 -37.64 5.52 -5.70
CA ASN A 59 -36.17 5.56 -5.72
C ASN A 59 -35.56 6.78 -4.97
N TYR A 60 -36.30 7.88 -4.84
CA TYR A 60 -35.93 9.04 -4.02
C TYR A 60 -36.23 8.73 -2.54
N TYR A 61 -37.45 8.29 -2.23
CA TYR A 61 -37.89 8.05 -0.85
C TYR A 61 -37.22 6.86 -0.17
N SER A 62 -36.88 5.78 -0.89
CA SER A 62 -36.08 4.68 -0.34
C SER A 62 -34.69 5.15 0.11
N ARG A 63 -34.02 6.00 -0.67
CA ARG A 63 -32.71 6.58 -0.33
C ARG A 63 -32.81 7.55 0.85
N LEU A 64 -33.88 8.35 0.91
CA LEU A 64 -34.20 9.19 2.07
C LEU A 64 -34.38 8.34 3.35
N ALA A 65 -35.10 7.22 3.26
CA ALA A 65 -35.33 6.30 4.37
C ALA A 65 -34.09 5.47 4.76
N THR A 66 -33.17 5.20 3.83
CA THR A 66 -32.02 4.31 4.09
C THR A 66 -31.12 4.86 5.22
N ARG A 67 -31.04 6.18 5.41
CA ARG A 67 -30.24 6.79 6.49
C ARG A 67 -30.98 6.90 7.84
N SER A 68 -32.30 6.71 7.90
CA SER A 68 -33.04 6.77 9.18
C SER A 68 -32.93 5.47 10.00
N ARG A 69 -32.48 4.37 9.38
CA ARG A 69 -32.27 3.06 10.03
C ARG A 69 -30.78 2.77 10.32
N GLY A 70 -29.96 3.83 10.46
CA GLY A 70 -28.50 3.77 10.45
C GLY A 70 -27.79 3.60 11.81
N VAL A 71 -28.40 2.95 12.82
CA VAL A 71 -27.76 2.66 14.12
C VAL A 71 -28.14 1.26 14.64
N SER A 72 -27.63 0.21 13.98
CA SER A 72 -27.44 -1.11 14.60
C SER A 72 -26.44 -1.95 13.79
N SER A 73 -25.60 -2.73 14.49
CA SER A 73 -24.51 -3.50 13.89
C SER A 73 -25.01 -4.73 13.10
N PRO A 74 -24.28 -5.19 12.06
CA PRO A 74 -24.64 -6.38 11.29
C PRO A 74 -24.35 -7.66 12.09
N ALA A 75 -25.29 -8.08 12.92
CA ALA A 75 -25.27 -9.35 13.63
C ALA A 75 -26.22 -10.38 12.98
N LYS A 76 -25.65 -11.53 12.60
CA LYS A 76 -26.27 -12.81 12.21
C LYS A 76 -27.79 -12.86 11.99
N ARG A 77 -28.21 -13.26 10.78
CA ARG A 77 -29.36 -14.17 10.63
C ARG A 77 -29.30 -15.00 9.35
N ASP A 78 -29.12 -16.30 9.49
CA ASP A 78 -29.35 -17.31 8.47
C ASP A 78 -30.85 -17.49 8.19
N LEU A 79 -31.23 -17.82 6.94
CA LEU A 79 -32.29 -18.80 6.61
C LEU A 79 -32.48 -18.95 5.07
N LYS A 80 -32.38 -20.21 4.60
CA LYS A 80 -33.18 -20.96 3.60
C LYS A 80 -34.36 -20.23 2.90
N GLN A 81 -34.76 -20.54 1.64
CA GLN A 81 -34.63 -21.80 0.86
C GLN A 81 -34.90 -21.61 -0.67
N GLU A 82 -34.31 -22.49 -1.51
CA GLU A 82 -34.73 -23.02 -2.86
C GLU A 82 -34.96 -22.18 -4.17
N VAL A 83 -34.36 -22.71 -5.25
CA VAL A 83 -34.85 -22.90 -6.66
C VAL A 83 -35.10 -21.67 -7.60
N THR A 84 -34.02 -21.29 -8.31
CA THR A 84 -33.81 -21.20 -9.80
C THR A 84 -34.97 -21.21 -10.83
N PRO A 85 -34.78 -20.73 -12.11
CA PRO A 85 -33.62 -20.06 -12.75
C PRO A 85 -33.96 -18.83 -13.68
N SER A 86 -32.97 -18.38 -14.48
CA SER A 86 -33.04 -17.48 -15.67
C SER A 86 -32.94 -15.96 -15.43
N SER A 87 -32.20 -15.16 -16.23
CA SER A 87 -31.28 -15.47 -17.35
C SER A 87 -30.09 -14.46 -17.45
N ASP A 88 -29.10 -14.81 -18.28
CA ASP A 88 -28.09 -13.98 -18.98
C ASP A 88 -27.19 -12.98 -18.22
N GLY A 89 -25.87 -12.97 -18.56
CA GLY A 89 -24.93 -12.01 -17.95
C GLY A 89 -23.42 -12.15 -18.20
N VAL A 90 -22.97 -12.96 -19.17
CA VAL A 90 -21.64 -13.02 -19.82
C VAL A 90 -20.38 -12.55 -19.04
N GLY A 91 -19.38 -13.43 -18.90
CA GLY A 91 -17.96 -13.00 -18.98
C GLY A 91 -16.93 -13.66 -18.04
N VAL A 92 -16.59 -14.95 -18.22
CA VAL A 92 -15.41 -15.55 -17.58
C VAL A 92 -14.53 -16.34 -18.56
N THR A 93 -13.29 -15.88 -18.65
CA THR A 93 -12.12 -16.45 -19.34
C THR A 93 -11.82 -17.92 -19.01
N ARG A 94 -11.67 -18.81 -20.02
CA ARG A 94 -10.67 -19.90 -19.93
C ARG A 94 -10.19 -20.51 -21.26
N ARG A 95 -8.91 -20.23 -21.56
CA ARG A 95 -7.87 -21.10 -22.15
C ARG A 95 -8.30 -22.55 -22.47
N ARG A 96 -8.18 -22.97 -23.75
CA ARG A 96 -8.17 -24.39 -24.17
C ARG A 96 -6.90 -24.71 -24.97
N THR A 97 -6.22 -25.80 -24.61
CA THR A 97 -5.06 -26.36 -25.31
C THR A 97 -5.38 -27.76 -25.81
N THR A 98 -5.12 -28.04 -27.08
CA THR A 98 -5.16 -29.39 -27.70
C THR A 98 -4.02 -29.51 -28.72
N ARG A 99 -3.60 -30.74 -29.06
CA ARG A 99 -2.30 -31.07 -29.69
C ARG A 99 -2.44 -32.35 -30.54
N LEU A 100 -1.63 -32.52 -31.60
CA LEU A 100 -1.44 -33.77 -32.41
C LEU A 100 -2.64 -34.16 -33.32
N LYS A 101 -2.58 -34.95 -34.43
CA LYS A 101 -1.54 -35.64 -35.28
C LYS A 101 -2.30 -36.47 -36.40
N GLU A 102 -1.84 -36.99 -37.57
CA GLU A 102 -0.58 -37.18 -38.36
C GLU A 102 -0.84 -36.83 -39.89
N GLU A 103 -0.25 -37.60 -40.82
CA GLU A 103 -0.54 -37.88 -42.24
C GLU A 103 0.24 -37.11 -43.35
N SER A 104 0.67 -37.75 -44.45
CA SER A 104 1.84 -38.67 -44.51
C SER A 104 2.53 -38.73 -45.91
N VAL A 105 3.86 -39.03 -45.92
CA VAL A 105 4.63 -39.89 -46.87
C VAL A 105 4.46 -39.71 -48.40
N PRO A 106 5.54 -39.42 -49.16
CA PRO A 106 6.32 -40.49 -49.83
C PRO A 106 7.86 -40.34 -49.86
N THR A 107 8.56 -41.46 -50.12
CA THR A 107 10.04 -41.60 -50.20
C THR A 107 10.48 -41.83 -51.66
N PRO A 108 11.72 -41.46 -52.06
CA PRO A 108 12.74 -42.53 -52.22
C PRO A 108 14.18 -42.14 -51.78
N ARG A 109 15.02 -43.18 -51.64
CA ARG A 109 16.50 -43.16 -51.44
C ARG A 109 17.17 -43.39 -52.82
N PRO A 110 18.48 -43.08 -53.11
CA PRO A 110 19.62 -43.55 -52.28
C PRO A 110 21.02 -42.83 -52.36
N ARG A 111 21.89 -43.12 -51.37
CA ARG A 111 23.39 -42.99 -51.34
C ARG A 111 23.96 -41.56 -51.57
N HIS A 112 25.05 -41.10 -50.95
CA HIS A 112 26.36 -41.73 -50.69
C HIS A 112 27.05 -41.22 -49.39
N ARG A 113 28.21 -41.79 -49.06
CA ARG A 113 29.09 -41.38 -47.95
C ARG A 113 29.74 -40.01 -48.19
N ALA A 114 29.74 -39.13 -47.19
CA ALA A 114 30.91 -38.33 -46.82
C ALA A 114 30.77 -37.78 -45.38
N ALA A 115 31.77 -38.03 -44.55
CA ALA A 115 32.16 -37.16 -43.44
C ALA A 115 33.68 -37.01 -43.57
N PRO A 116 34.22 -35.79 -43.46
CA PRO A 116 34.99 -35.49 -42.26
C PRO A 116 34.76 -34.09 -41.68
N LEU A 117 35.34 -33.90 -40.49
CA LEU A 117 35.47 -32.69 -39.67
C LEU A 117 36.43 -31.67 -40.34
N PRO A 118 36.57 -30.38 -39.89
CA PRO A 118 36.34 -29.83 -38.55
C PRO A 118 35.47 -28.53 -38.53
N PRO A 119 35.24 -27.85 -37.37
CA PRO A 119 34.22 -26.81 -37.29
C PRO A 119 34.67 -25.46 -37.87
N SER A 120 33.85 -24.86 -38.72
CA SER A 120 33.99 -23.45 -39.08
C SER A 120 33.58 -22.57 -37.89
N PRO A 121 34.42 -21.62 -37.44
CA PRO A 121 34.08 -20.76 -36.30
C PRO A 121 32.83 -19.93 -36.57
N ALA A 122 32.56 -19.56 -37.83
CA ALA A 122 31.37 -18.80 -38.22
C ALA A 122 30.04 -19.54 -37.92
N ILE A 123 30.03 -20.88 -38.00
CA ILE A 123 28.85 -21.69 -37.68
C ILE A 123 28.66 -21.78 -36.17
N VAL A 124 29.76 -21.83 -35.40
CA VAL A 124 29.72 -21.81 -33.94
C VAL A 124 29.29 -20.44 -33.42
N THR A 125 29.74 -19.34 -34.02
CA THR A 125 29.27 -17.98 -33.66
C THR A 125 27.81 -17.79 -34.03
N ASP A 126 27.35 -18.16 -35.23
CA ASP A 126 25.94 -18.05 -35.62
C ASP A 126 25.02 -18.92 -34.73
N ALA A 127 25.47 -20.10 -34.31
CA ALA A 127 24.77 -20.90 -33.30
C ALA A 127 24.73 -20.22 -31.92
N ILE A 128 25.85 -19.67 -31.45
CA ILE A 128 25.94 -18.95 -30.17
C ILE A 128 25.13 -17.65 -30.20
N ASP A 129 25.08 -16.92 -31.31
CA ASP A 129 24.32 -15.69 -31.47
C ASP A 129 22.82 -15.96 -31.51
N ARG A 130 22.38 -17.02 -32.21
CA ARG A 130 20.97 -17.48 -32.16
C ARG A 130 20.58 -17.92 -30.76
N GLN A 131 21.38 -18.78 -30.12
CA GLN A 131 21.15 -19.22 -28.75
C GLN A 131 21.16 -18.04 -27.76
N SER A 132 22.03 -17.05 -27.96
CA SER A 132 22.09 -15.82 -27.16
C SER A 132 20.88 -14.91 -27.42
N ALA A 133 20.37 -14.83 -28.65
CA ALA A 133 19.17 -14.08 -28.99
C ALA A 133 17.90 -14.74 -28.41
N GLU A 134 17.82 -16.06 -28.43
CA GLU A 134 16.74 -16.86 -27.83
C GLU A 134 16.77 -16.80 -26.29
N ILE A 135 17.94 -16.87 -25.68
CA ILE A 135 18.13 -16.65 -24.23
C ILE A 135 17.78 -15.20 -23.86
N ARG A 136 18.23 -14.19 -24.63
CA ARG A 136 17.85 -12.78 -24.40
C ARG A 136 16.35 -12.54 -24.55
N ARG A 137 15.68 -13.15 -25.53
CA ARG A 137 14.22 -13.07 -25.71
C ARG A 137 13.49 -13.72 -24.55
N SER A 138 13.81 -14.97 -24.21
CA SER A 138 13.15 -15.68 -23.11
C SER A 138 13.41 -15.03 -21.75
N ILE A 139 14.58 -14.44 -21.50
CA ILE A 139 14.84 -13.60 -20.32
C ILE A 139 13.97 -12.32 -20.35
N SER A 140 13.87 -11.64 -21.50
CA SER A 140 13.05 -10.41 -21.63
C SER A 140 11.54 -10.68 -21.45
N GLU A 141 11.03 -11.76 -22.04
CA GLU A 141 9.64 -12.21 -21.88
C GLU A 141 9.37 -12.71 -20.45
N ALA A 142 10.34 -13.35 -19.79
CA ALA A 142 10.23 -13.69 -18.37
C ALA A 142 10.32 -12.46 -17.45
N TRP A 143 11.10 -11.44 -17.81
CA TRP A 143 11.28 -10.21 -17.01
C TRP A 143 10.05 -9.30 -17.06
N THR A 144 9.52 -9.09 -18.27
CA THR A 144 8.24 -8.40 -18.48
C THR A 144 7.07 -9.21 -17.92
N GLY A 145 7.00 -10.52 -18.24
CA GLY A 145 5.92 -11.43 -17.82
C GLY A 145 5.90 -11.78 -16.33
N SER A 146 7.01 -11.63 -15.59
CA SER A 146 7.03 -11.74 -14.12
C SER A 146 6.56 -10.46 -13.41
N GLY A 147 6.23 -9.41 -14.17
CA GLY A 147 5.78 -8.13 -13.65
C GLY A 147 6.86 -7.38 -12.87
N VAL A 148 8.16 -7.58 -13.17
CA VAL A 148 9.24 -6.88 -12.46
C VAL A 148 9.25 -5.39 -12.79
N GLU A 149 8.84 -4.97 -13.99
CA GLU A 149 8.62 -3.56 -14.31
C GLU A 149 7.43 -2.96 -13.53
N GLU A 150 6.31 -3.69 -13.42
CA GLU A 150 5.14 -3.21 -12.66
C GLU A 150 5.42 -3.20 -11.15
N ARG A 151 6.13 -4.22 -10.63
CA ARG A 151 6.59 -4.27 -9.24
C ARG A 151 7.64 -3.19 -8.94
N SER A 152 8.59 -2.93 -9.84
CA SER A 152 9.56 -1.85 -9.64
C SER A 152 8.93 -0.47 -9.79
N SER A 153 7.89 -0.33 -10.60
CA SER A 153 7.08 0.90 -10.69
C SER A 153 6.20 1.12 -9.46
N ALA A 154 5.59 0.06 -8.92
CA ALA A 154 4.82 0.09 -7.67
C ALA A 154 5.74 0.30 -6.44
N LEU A 155 6.93 -0.31 -6.44
CA LEU A 155 7.97 0.00 -5.47
C LEU A 155 8.40 1.47 -5.62
N ARG A 156 8.69 1.96 -6.82
CA ARG A 156 9.02 3.39 -7.04
C ARG A 156 7.89 4.32 -6.56
N ALA A 157 6.64 3.99 -6.82
CA ALA A 157 5.48 4.78 -6.37
C ALA A 157 5.32 4.78 -4.85
N THR A 158 5.51 3.64 -4.18
CA THR A 158 5.48 3.54 -2.72
C THR A 158 6.70 4.22 -2.09
N LEU A 159 7.92 3.90 -2.54
CA LEU A 159 9.20 4.51 -2.15
C LEU A 159 9.23 6.03 -2.34
N SER A 160 8.51 6.55 -3.34
CA SER A 160 8.43 8.00 -3.63
C SER A 160 7.41 8.76 -2.77
N SER A 161 6.62 8.10 -1.92
CA SER A 161 5.87 8.81 -0.87
C SER A 161 6.78 9.12 0.31
N ALA A 162 6.59 10.29 0.94
CA ALA A 162 7.32 10.67 2.16
C ALA A 162 7.18 9.62 3.28
N LYS A 163 6.11 8.81 3.25
CA LYS A 163 5.90 7.69 4.17
C LYS A 163 6.88 6.53 4.00
N ALA A 164 7.29 6.18 2.78
CA ALA A 164 8.24 5.08 2.61
C ALA A 164 9.67 5.47 2.99
N ILE A 165 10.08 6.72 2.72
CA ILE A 165 11.36 7.27 3.20
C ILE A 165 11.41 7.22 4.74
N GLN A 166 10.33 7.63 5.40
CA GLN A 166 10.17 7.53 6.85
C GLN A 166 10.24 6.08 7.37
N VAL A 167 9.60 5.12 6.68
CA VAL A 167 9.66 3.70 7.05
C VAL A 167 11.06 3.11 6.81
N ILE A 168 11.76 3.48 5.74
CA ILE A 168 13.13 3.03 5.48
C ILE A 168 14.09 3.55 6.54
N ALA A 169 13.99 4.83 6.93
CA ALA A 169 14.80 5.37 8.01
C ALA A 169 14.56 4.61 9.32
N LEU A 170 13.30 4.34 9.67
CA LEU A 170 12.93 3.57 10.85
C LEU A 170 13.44 2.11 10.78
N LEU A 171 13.37 1.46 9.61
CA LEU A 171 13.90 0.11 9.41
C LEU A 171 15.43 0.07 9.48
N LEU A 172 16.12 1.11 9.02
CA LEU A 172 17.58 1.22 9.11
C LEU A 172 18.01 1.40 10.57
N GLU A 173 17.35 2.30 11.32
CA GLU A 173 17.55 2.43 12.77
C GLU A 173 17.35 1.09 13.50
N ALA A 174 16.26 0.37 13.19
CA ALA A 174 15.96 -0.94 13.76
C ALA A 174 17.03 -1.99 13.42
N ALA A 175 17.48 -2.02 12.16
CA ALA A 175 18.47 -2.98 11.69
C ALA A 175 19.85 -2.74 12.32
N SER A 176 20.29 -1.48 12.42
CA SER A 176 21.54 -1.12 13.11
C SER A 176 21.47 -1.45 14.60
N LEU A 177 20.34 -1.17 15.25
CA LEU A 177 20.11 -1.56 16.65
C LEU A 177 20.19 -3.08 16.83
N ILE A 178 19.45 -3.86 16.04
CA ILE A 178 19.45 -5.34 16.10
C ILE A 178 20.85 -5.92 15.83
N TYR A 179 21.62 -5.31 14.91
CA TYR A 179 22.98 -5.76 14.60
C TYR A 179 23.95 -5.54 15.78
N GLU A 180 23.89 -4.38 16.44
CA GLU A 180 24.71 -4.08 17.64
C GLU A 180 24.32 -4.97 18.85
N LEU A 181 23.05 -5.36 18.94
CA LEU A 181 22.51 -6.22 19.99
C LEU A 181 22.76 -7.73 19.81
N LEU A 182 23.23 -8.18 18.64
CA LEU A 182 23.48 -9.59 18.34
C LEU A 182 24.98 -9.88 18.16
N PRO A 183 25.75 -10.03 19.26
CA PRO A 183 27.18 -10.26 19.18
C PRO A 183 27.49 -11.57 18.45
N LEU A 184 28.35 -11.47 17.42
CA LEU A 184 28.85 -12.61 16.64
C LEU A 184 29.88 -13.42 17.47
N ARG A 185 29.39 -14.36 18.27
CA ARG A 185 30.22 -15.29 19.05
C ARG A 185 30.96 -16.26 18.14
N TYR A 186 32.23 -16.49 18.47
CA TYR A 186 33.07 -17.51 17.84
C TYR A 186 32.69 -18.89 18.39
N LEU A 187 32.47 -19.87 17.50
CA LEU A 187 32.23 -21.26 17.90
C LEU A 187 33.43 -22.16 17.59
N THR A 188 33.96 -22.10 16.37
CA THR A 188 35.03 -23.00 15.92
C THR A 188 35.75 -22.44 14.69
N THR A 189 36.99 -22.86 14.48
CA THR A 189 37.76 -22.58 13.26
C THR A 189 37.81 -23.85 12.43
N ILE A 190 37.46 -23.75 11.15
CA ILE A 190 37.68 -24.86 10.20
C ILE A 190 39.20 -25.03 10.07
N PRO A 191 39.78 -26.20 10.39
CA PRO A 191 41.22 -26.41 10.32
C PRO A 191 41.70 -26.28 8.87
N ALA A 192 42.86 -25.66 8.67
CA ALA A 192 43.42 -25.39 7.35
C ALA A 192 43.73 -26.70 6.60
N VAL A 193 42.90 -27.03 5.61
CA VAL A 193 43.08 -28.25 4.81
C VAL A 193 44.18 -28.01 3.79
N ARG A 194 45.42 -28.38 4.15
CA ARG A 194 46.62 -28.18 3.32
C ARG A 194 46.46 -28.70 1.88
N ALA A 195 45.66 -29.74 1.67
CA ALA A 195 45.36 -30.29 0.34
C ALA A 195 44.53 -29.35 -0.58
N LEU A 196 43.76 -28.40 -0.02
CA LEU A 196 42.97 -27.41 -0.78
C LEU A 196 43.58 -26.00 -0.75
N HIS A 197 44.73 -25.80 -0.12
CA HIS A 197 45.35 -24.46 0.09
C HIS A 197 44.42 -23.43 0.76
N THR A 198 43.38 -23.86 1.48
CA THR A 198 42.45 -22.96 2.16
C THR A 198 43.02 -22.46 3.48
N PRO A 199 43.02 -21.13 3.74
CA PRO A 199 43.40 -20.59 5.05
C PRO A 199 42.36 -20.97 6.12
N PRO A 200 42.74 -20.99 7.41
CA PRO A 200 41.81 -21.31 8.49
C PRO A 200 40.73 -20.23 8.62
N TYR A 201 39.46 -20.63 8.57
CA TYR A 201 38.33 -19.70 8.64
C TYR A 201 37.59 -19.82 9.98
N PRO A 202 37.49 -18.74 10.79
CA PRO A 202 36.77 -18.75 12.05
C PRO A 202 35.26 -18.59 11.81
N ILE A 203 34.48 -19.63 12.11
CA ILE A 203 33.02 -19.57 12.09
C ILE A 203 32.55 -18.77 13.31
N LYS A 204 31.95 -17.61 13.03
CA LYS A 204 31.16 -16.83 14.00
C LYS A 204 29.67 -17.02 13.70
N VAL A 205 28.85 -17.07 14.74
CA VAL A 205 27.38 -17.06 14.63
C VAL A 205 26.79 -16.00 15.56
N PRO A 206 25.60 -15.45 15.25
CA PRO A 206 24.87 -14.63 16.22
C PRO A 206 24.53 -15.45 17.46
N ASP A 207 24.73 -14.89 18.65
CA ASP A 207 24.23 -15.53 19.87
C ASP A 207 22.72 -15.33 20.02
N LEU A 208 21.96 -16.41 19.83
CA LEU A 208 20.51 -16.41 19.92
C LEU A 208 19.97 -16.54 21.35
N PHE A 209 20.80 -16.90 22.34
CA PHE A 209 20.35 -16.96 23.74
C PHE A 209 20.12 -15.56 24.31
N VAL A 210 20.81 -14.55 23.78
CA VAL A 210 20.62 -13.13 24.11
C VAL A 210 19.17 -12.66 23.90
N LEU A 211 18.40 -13.27 22.99
CA LEU A 211 16.97 -12.96 22.80
C LEU A 211 16.09 -13.35 24.01
N VAL A 212 16.58 -14.16 24.96
CA VAL A 212 15.87 -14.52 26.18
C VAL A 212 16.13 -13.49 27.30
N ASP A 213 17.25 -12.78 27.26
CA ASP A 213 17.63 -11.82 28.30
C ASP A 213 16.82 -10.52 28.21
N GLY A 214 16.31 -10.05 29.35
CA GLY A 214 15.69 -8.71 29.46
C GLY A 214 16.63 -7.56 29.06
N VAL A 215 17.95 -7.80 29.12
CA VAL A 215 19.00 -6.85 28.70
C VAL A 215 18.99 -6.59 27.19
N PHE A 216 18.52 -7.55 26.38
CA PHE A 216 18.30 -7.37 24.93
C PHE A 216 17.03 -6.58 24.64
N TRP A 217 15.95 -6.89 25.38
CA TRP A 217 14.66 -6.23 25.19
C TRP A 217 14.63 -4.79 25.72
N ALA A 218 15.45 -4.40 26.69
CA ALA A 218 15.45 -3.05 27.25
C ALA A 218 15.83 -1.96 26.20
N PRO A 219 16.92 -2.05 25.42
CA PRO A 219 17.19 -1.13 24.32
C PRO A 219 16.11 -1.14 23.23
N ILE A 220 15.60 -2.33 22.86
CA ILE A 220 14.62 -2.48 21.78
C ILE A 220 13.27 -1.85 22.17
N SER A 221 12.82 -2.06 23.40
CA SER A 221 11.58 -1.45 23.93
C SER A 221 11.71 0.06 24.13
N LEU A 222 12.88 0.57 24.54
CA LEU A 222 13.16 2.01 24.57
C LEU A 222 13.10 2.64 23.17
N TRP A 223 13.73 2.01 22.18
CA TRP A 223 13.68 2.49 20.79
C TRP A 223 12.25 2.40 20.23
N LEU A 224 11.52 1.31 20.46
CA LEU A 224 10.11 1.19 20.05
C LEU A 224 9.24 2.27 20.70
N LEU A 225 9.42 2.54 22.01
CA LEU A 225 8.68 3.56 22.73
C LEU A 225 8.90 4.95 22.14
N THR A 226 10.16 5.30 21.86
CA THR A 226 10.58 6.64 21.43
C THR A 226 10.44 6.90 19.94
N SER A 227 10.76 5.92 19.09
CA SER A 227 10.76 6.05 17.63
C SER A 227 9.45 5.65 16.95
N LEU A 228 8.57 4.91 17.65
CA LEU A 228 7.32 4.39 17.08
C LEU A 228 6.08 4.69 17.95
N VAL A 229 6.04 4.23 19.21
CA VAL A 229 4.80 4.26 20.01
C VAL A 229 4.38 5.67 20.39
N LEU A 230 5.26 6.47 21.02
CA LEU A 230 4.93 7.86 21.39
C LEU A 230 4.66 8.74 20.15
N PRO A 231 5.43 8.66 19.05
CA PRO A 231 5.10 9.30 17.78
C PRO A 231 3.74 8.89 17.18
N LEU A 232 3.36 7.60 17.22
CA LEU A 232 2.05 7.14 16.72
C LEU A 232 0.89 7.61 17.59
N LEU A 233 1.02 7.55 18.91
CA LEU A 233 0.01 8.06 19.85
C LEU A 233 -0.21 9.56 19.62
N ALA A 234 0.86 10.34 19.48
CA ALA A 234 0.75 11.75 19.16
C ALA A 234 0.15 11.99 17.76
N ALA A 235 0.52 11.21 16.74
CA ALA A 235 -0.07 11.32 15.41
C ALA A 235 -1.56 10.93 15.33
N TYR A 236 -2.05 10.15 16.30
CA TYR A 236 -3.46 9.79 16.44
C TYR A 236 -4.26 10.90 17.13
N PHE A 237 -3.78 11.43 18.27
CA PHE A 237 -4.49 12.46 19.04
C PHE A 237 -4.32 13.88 18.47
N PHE A 238 -3.12 14.27 18.03
CA PHE A 238 -2.84 15.58 17.46
C PHE A 238 -2.92 15.53 15.93
N ASN A 239 -4.13 15.52 15.38
CA ASN A 239 -4.34 15.49 13.94
C ASN A 239 -4.62 16.91 13.38
N PHE A 240 -3.55 17.64 13.03
CA PHE A 240 -3.64 19.02 12.51
C PHE A 240 -4.49 19.14 11.22
N ARG A 241 -4.62 18.06 10.45
CA ARG A 241 -5.36 18.05 9.18
C ARG A 241 -6.86 18.25 9.41
N LEU A 242 -7.43 17.67 10.46
CA LEU A 242 -8.86 17.80 10.80
C LEU A 242 -9.29 19.26 10.99
N ASN A 243 -8.49 20.05 11.72
CA ASN A 243 -8.79 21.48 11.95
C ASN A 243 -8.70 22.33 10.67
N SER A 244 -7.92 21.90 9.66
CA SER A 244 -7.89 22.57 8.36
C SER A 244 -9.04 22.16 7.43
N ALA A 245 -9.53 20.91 7.56
CA ALA A 245 -10.55 20.33 6.70
C ALA A 245 -11.96 20.90 6.94
N SER A 246 -12.27 21.35 8.16
CA SER A 246 -13.58 21.95 8.49
C SER A 246 -13.88 23.25 7.73
N ARG A 247 -12.84 23.91 7.18
CA ARG A 247 -12.92 25.21 6.50
C ARG A 247 -12.87 25.11 4.96
N GLY A 248 -12.67 23.92 4.41
CA GLY A 248 -12.55 23.67 2.96
C GLY A 248 -13.47 22.56 2.47
N LYS A 249 -14.36 22.87 1.52
CA LYS A 249 -15.41 21.95 1.02
C LYS A 249 -14.87 20.93 0.00
N GLY A 250 -13.79 20.23 0.34
CA GLY A 250 -13.09 19.26 -0.51
C GLY A 250 -12.72 17.98 0.24
N GLY A 251 -13.54 16.93 0.09
CA GLY A 251 -13.40 15.67 0.82
C GLY A 251 -12.30 14.74 0.30
N GLY A 252 -11.05 15.20 0.29
CA GLY A 252 -9.88 14.31 0.14
C GLY A 252 -9.65 13.54 1.44
N GLY A 253 -9.76 12.20 1.39
CA GLY A 253 -9.83 11.33 2.58
C GLY A 253 -8.78 11.66 3.64
N ALA A 254 -9.25 11.97 4.85
CA ALA A 254 -8.38 12.26 5.99
C ALA A 254 -7.72 10.95 6.48
N SER A 255 -6.39 10.89 6.43
CA SER A 255 -5.63 9.82 7.09
C SER A 255 -5.80 9.94 8.60
N SER A 256 -6.19 8.85 9.27
CA SER A 256 -6.46 8.84 10.72
C SER A 256 -5.25 9.28 11.55
N PHE A 257 -4.04 8.99 11.06
CA PHE A 257 -2.78 9.45 11.62
C PHE A 257 -2.24 10.64 10.81
N ASP A 258 -1.79 11.70 11.49
CA ASP A 258 -1.11 12.82 10.84
C ASP A 258 0.40 12.57 10.65
N PRO A 259 0.94 12.63 9.42
CA PRO A 259 2.36 12.43 9.17
C PRO A 259 3.29 13.48 9.80
N LEU A 260 2.82 14.73 9.98
CA LEU A 260 3.64 15.82 10.52
C LEU A 260 3.81 15.67 12.04
N SER A 261 2.71 15.45 12.77
CA SER A 261 2.73 15.17 14.21
C SER A 261 3.64 14.00 14.60
N PHE A 262 3.63 12.91 13.81
CA PHE A 262 4.56 11.78 14.04
C PHE A 262 6.02 12.25 14.03
N ASN A 263 6.44 12.99 12.99
CA ASN A 263 7.83 13.41 12.85
C ASN A 263 8.22 14.45 13.91
N LEU A 264 7.33 15.41 14.18
CA LEU A 264 7.56 16.42 15.21
C LEU A 264 7.78 15.78 16.59
N VAL A 265 6.94 14.81 16.96
CA VAL A 265 7.08 14.11 18.25
C VAL A 265 8.25 13.14 18.24
N LYS A 266 8.58 12.45 17.13
CA LYS A 266 9.81 11.66 17.04
C LYS A 266 11.06 12.53 17.27
N ALA A 267 11.13 13.71 16.63
CA ALA A 267 12.24 14.63 16.81
C ALA A 267 12.36 15.12 18.26
N LEU A 268 11.24 15.55 18.87
CA LEU A 268 11.22 16.03 20.26
C LEU A 268 11.59 14.92 21.24
N VAL A 269 10.94 13.75 21.18
CA VAL A 269 11.20 12.62 22.09
C VAL A 269 12.64 12.12 21.94
N SER A 270 13.17 12.01 20.72
CA SER A 270 14.57 11.62 20.49
C SER A 270 15.56 12.62 21.11
N TYR A 271 15.27 13.93 21.00
CA TYR A 271 16.09 14.95 21.63
C TYR A 271 16.01 14.92 23.18
N PHE A 272 14.82 14.74 23.75
CA PHE A 272 14.68 14.65 25.22
C PHE A 272 15.30 13.38 25.81
N VAL A 273 15.11 12.22 25.17
CA VAL A 273 15.63 10.94 25.69
C VAL A 273 17.13 10.81 25.44
N TYR A 274 17.61 10.99 24.21
CA TYR A 274 19.01 10.71 23.87
C TYR A 274 19.95 11.90 24.11
N ARG A 275 19.46 13.15 24.06
CA ARG A 275 20.28 14.37 24.27
C ARG A 275 20.03 15.11 25.58
N ARG A 276 18.97 14.77 26.33
CA ARG A 276 18.78 15.20 27.73
C ARG A 276 18.63 14.04 28.72
N GLU A 277 18.92 12.82 28.28
CA GLU A 277 19.03 11.62 29.14
C GLU A 277 17.75 11.34 29.96
N PHE A 278 16.58 11.65 29.38
CA PHE A 278 15.30 11.43 30.04
C PHE A 278 14.98 9.93 30.20
N ASP A 279 14.92 9.49 31.45
CA ASP A 279 14.93 8.10 31.89
C ASP A 279 13.54 7.43 32.00
N PHE A 280 12.48 8.19 31.72
CA PHE A 280 11.08 7.82 31.99
C PHE A 280 10.85 7.45 33.47
N PHE A 281 11.26 8.32 34.40
CA PHE A 281 11.05 8.17 35.85
C PHE A 281 11.75 6.92 36.42
N GLY A 282 13.01 6.70 36.03
CA GLY A 282 13.81 5.53 36.41
C GLY A 282 13.47 4.23 35.69
N THR A 283 12.56 4.23 34.69
CA THR A 283 12.19 3.01 33.94
C THR A 283 13.36 2.48 33.10
N PHE A 284 14.23 3.35 32.59
CA PHE A 284 15.39 2.96 31.80
C PHE A 284 16.69 3.50 32.40
N VAL A 285 17.71 2.63 32.50
CA VAL A 285 19.05 3.01 32.98
C VAL A 285 19.82 3.76 31.88
N PHE A 286 20.66 4.73 32.25
CA PHE A 286 21.53 5.49 31.33
C PHE A 286 22.26 4.60 30.30
N ALA A 287 22.80 3.46 30.73
CA ALA A 287 23.48 2.50 29.85
C ALA A 287 22.58 1.93 28.73
N THR A 288 21.27 1.86 28.93
CA THR A 288 20.29 1.47 27.90
C THR A 288 20.07 2.59 26.89
N MET A 289 19.91 3.84 27.36
CA MET A 289 19.79 5.02 26.49
C MET A 289 21.03 5.20 25.63
N HIS A 290 22.22 5.13 26.23
CA HIS A 290 23.49 5.30 25.52
C HIS A 290 23.73 4.18 24.48
N LYS A 291 23.35 2.93 24.77
CA LYS A 291 23.40 1.83 23.79
C LYS A 291 22.52 2.10 22.58
N VAL A 292 21.29 2.59 22.77
CA VAL A 292 20.39 2.92 21.65
C VAL A 292 20.92 4.11 20.84
N ASP A 293 21.41 5.16 21.49
CA ASP A 293 22.00 6.32 20.80
C ASP A 293 23.22 5.92 19.96
N MET A 294 24.13 5.12 20.51
CA MET A 294 25.33 4.68 19.80
C MET A 294 25.06 3.69 18.66
N ALA A 295 24.02 2.86 18.76
CA ALA A 295 23.64 1.91 17.72
C ALA A 295 22.85 2.54 16.55
N VAL A 296 22.25 3.72 16.75
CA VAL A 296 21.48 4.41 15.70
C VAL A 296 22.43 5.16 14.74
N PRO A 297 22.26 5.04 13.41
CA PRO A 297 23.13 5.70 12.44
C PRO A 297 23.07 7.23 12.57
N GLY A 298 24.19 7.82 13.01
CA GLY A 298 24.31 9.26 13.27
C GLY A 298 23.79 9.71 14.65
N GLN A 299 23.52 8.78 15.57
CA GLN A 299 23.03 9.06 16.93
C GLN A 299 21.71 9.88 16.91
N TRP A 300 21.35 10.49 18.04
CA TRP A 300 20.21 11.41 18.17
C TRP A 300 20.16 12.50 17.07
N ARG A 301 21.33 12.92 16.55
CA ARG A 301 21.42 13.86 15.42
C ARG A 301 20.86 13.26 14.14
N GLY A 302 21.19 12.00 13.84
CA GLY A 302 20.62 11.23 12.74
C GLY A 302 19.12 11.03 12.89
N THR A 303 18.66 10.64 14.08
CA THR A 303 17.22 10.46 14.38
C THR A 303 16.43 11.75 14.19
N VAL A 304 16.95 12.88 14.69
CA VAL A 304 16.32 14.20 14.53
C VAL A 304 16.40 14.69 13.09
N ALA A 305 17.50 14.48 12.38
CA ALA A 305 17.63 14.84 10.96
C ALA A 305 16.65 14.04 10.08
N GLY A 306 16.53 12.73 10.29
CA GLY A 306 15.54 11.88 9.60
C GLY A 306 14.11 12.31 9.88
N ALA A 307 13.79 12.70 11.12
CA ALA A 307 12.50 13.26 11.46
C ALA A 307 12.26 14.64 10.80
N VAL A 308 13.25 15.53 10.73
CA VAL A 308 13.15 16.82 10.02
C VAL A 308 12.93 16.63 8.52
N ILE A 309 13.65 15.69 7.88
CA ILE A 309 13.42 15.28 6.49
C ILE A 309 11.97 14.79 6.31
N GLY A 310 11.44 14.02 7.28
CA GLY A 310 10.04 13.62 7.32
C GLY A 310 9.05 14.78 7.43
N ILE A 311 9.33 15.81 8.26
CA ILE A 311 8.50 17.03 8.32
C ILE A 311 8.49 17.71 6.94
N VAL A 312 9.66 17.96 6.35
CA VAL A 312 9.78 18.63 5.04
C VAL A 312 9.07 17.85 3.94
N GLY A 313 9.25 16.53 3.87
CA GLY A 313 8.56 15.68 2.89
C GLY A 313 7.03 15.71 3.03
N THR A 314 6.53 15.67 4.27
CA THR A 314 5.07 15.69 4.53
C THR A 314 4.42 17.05 4.34
N LEU A 315 5.19 18.14 4.46
CA LEU A 315 4.79 19.48 4.03
C LEU A 315 4.78 19.62 2.51
N TYR A 316 5.81 19.14 1.82
CA TYR A 316 5.91 19.15 0.36
C TYR A 316 4.76 18.37 -0.30
N GLU A 317 4.46 17.16 0.19
CA GLU A 317 3.36 16.32 -0.27
C GLU A 317 1.98 16.99 -0.05
N GLU A 318 1.81 17.78 1.02
CA GLU A 318 0.56 18.53 1.26
C GLU A 318 0.46 19.84 0.45
N ILE A 319 1.58 20.50 0.14
CA ILE A 319 1.62 21.66 -0.76
C ILE A 319 1.29 21.22 -2.20
N LEU A 320 1.93 20.15 -2.68
CA LEU A 320 1.69 19.58 -4.02
C LEU A 320 0.26 19.04 -4.18
N ARG A 321 -0.43 18.71 -3.09
CA ARG A 321 -1.84 18.30 -3.07
C ARG A 321 -2.83 19.47 -2.97
N ARG A 322 -2.35 20.72 -2.92
CA ARG A 322 -3.16 21.96 -2.78
C ARG A 322 -2.95 22.99 -3.89
N GLY A 323 -1.88 22.86 -4.68
CA GLY A 323 -1.68 23.59 -5.95
C GLY A 323 -2.36 22.89 -7.13
#